data_AF-A0A6L7UZZ3-F1
#
_entry.id   AF-A0A6L7UZZ3-F1
#
_cell.length_a   1.000
_cell.length_b   1.000
_cell.length_c   1.000
_cell.angle_alpha   90.00
_cell.angle_beta   90.00
_cell.angle_gamma   90.00
#
_symmetry.space_group_name_H-M   'P 1'
#
loop_
_entity.id
_entity.type
_entity.pdbx_description
1 polymer ?
#
loop_
_entity_poly.entity_id
_entity_poly.type
_entity_poly.pdbx_seq_one_letter_code
_entity_poly.pdbx_strand_id
1 'polypeptide(L)'
;MPDNDVIAAAKERLEQSGLPSTWLDIPVHWGVKAKEQATPENGGLRFQMLNVDVYGEVPDVWDNNTEIPRGAVPDTRTEQMGYSIFNKAEVWSDLCAELYEDAIADRWNSSSDIPWDSLEPIGADLERAVCQIATMMSEYGWTKAQTTGRWLQEISYGYIEVKLFLGTVVFDAARLFEVWRKRALANGGGMGRGGRNWKFLPLTQSYTFSEFVVASIMHDSMLLTLLRHGEQLAQTEAERRIYRLCEQDIERHLAYFVDHMRYLMLKEPVRREEIHRYMNKAEWYLAKDGDDTLYSALAVIMGDGREGAEEAMADVAELRREQIETYLGYLRQCHLADREDRLNEELRKWAGMVELEEEEKIPV
;
A
#
# COMPACT_ATOMS: atom_id res chain seq x y z
N MET A 1 -4.60 18.78 50.37
CA MET A 1 -3.82 18.52 49.14
C MET A 1 -4.87 18.40 48.04
N PRO A 2 -4.89 19.24 46.97
CA PRO A 2 -3.78 19.21 46.01
C PRO A 2 -3.53 20.48 45.12
N ASP A 3 -4.40 21.49 45.08
CA ASP A 3 -4.35 22.50 43.99
C ASP A 3 -3.21 23.52 44.15
N ASN A 4 -2.97 24.02 45.36
CA ASN A 4 -1.90 24.99 45.61
C ASN A 4 -0.50 24.38 45.47
N ASP A 5 -0.33 23.10 45.80
CA ASP A 5 0.97 22.42 45.68
C ASP A 5 1.30 22.10 44.21
N VAL A 6 0.29 21.72 43.42
CA VAL A 6 0.47 21.52 41.97
C VAL A 6 0.80 22.85 41.27
N ILE A 7 0.13 23.94 41.64
CA ILE A 7 0.42 25.28 41.11
C ILE A 7 1.84 25.73 41.50
N ALA A 8 2.26 25.49 42.74
CA ALA A 8 3.61 25.81 43.19
C ALA A 8 4.68 25.01 42.43
N ALA A 9 4.48 23.70 42.28
CA ALA A 9 5.38 22.83 41.52
C ALA A 9 5.44 23.22 40.02
N ALA A 10 4.32 23.64 39.43
CA ALA A 10 4.28 24.11 38.05
C ALA A 10 5.06 25.43 37.86
N LYS A 11 4.95 26.37 38.83
CA LYS A 11 5.71 27.63 38.82
C LYS A 11 7.20 27.38 38.99
N GLU A 12 7.57 26.53 39.94
CA GLU A 12 8.96 26.13 40.17
C GLU A 12 9.55 25.46 38.92
N ARG A 13 8.79 24.56 38.27
CA ARG A 13 9.21 23.94 37.00
C ARG A 13 9.38 24.96 35.89
N LEU A 14 8.49 25.96 35.78
CA LEU A 14 8.61 27.02 34.76
C LEU A 14 9.91 27.82 34.97
N GLU A 15 10.19 28.23 36.21
CA GLU A 15 11.42 28.93 36.59
C GLU A 15 12.67 28.09 36.34
N GLN A 16 12.64 26.79 36.68
CA GLN A 16 13.75 25.85 36.49
C GLN A 16 13.97 25.43 35.03
N SER A 17 12.91 25.38 34.22
CA SER A 17 12.99 24.88 32.84
C SER A 17 13.92 25.71 31.96
N GLY A 18 14.18 26.97 32.34
CA GLY A 18 14.89 27.94 31.52
C GLY A 18 14.22 28.14 30.15
N LEU A 19 13.01 27.62 29.94
CA LEU A 19 12.23 27.83 28.73
C LEU A 19 11.91 29.32 28.73
N PRO A 20 12.37 30.07 27.72
CA PRO A 20 12.07 31.47 27.71
C PRO A 20 10.54 31.60 27.59
N SER A 21 9.94 32.46 28.40
CA SER A 21 8.51 32.84 28.31
C SER A 21 8.16 33.46 26.95
N THR A 22 9.15 33.62 26.09
CA THR A 22 9.17 34.10 24.71
C THR A 22 8.64 33.07 23.72
N TRP A 23 7.98 31.98 24.14
CA TRP A 23 7.23 31.15 23.17
C TRP A 23 6.13 31.97 22.46
N LEU A 24 5.65 33.03 23.14
CA LEU A 24 4.79 34.07 22.55
C LEU A 24 5.54 35.00 21.58
N ASP A 25 6.84 35.15 21.74
CA ASP A 25 7.71 36.01 20.92
C ASP A 25 8.52 35.20 19.89
N ILE A 26 8.14 33.95 19.61
CA ILE A 26 8.82 33.15 18.60
C ILE A 26 8.67 33.88 17.26
N PRO A 27 9.77 34.27 16.60
CA PRO A 27 9.75 35.04 15.36
C PRO A 27 9.44 34.14 14.16
N VAL A 28 8.43 33.28 14.27
CA VAL A 28 7.86 32.55 13.14
C VAL A 28 6.70 33.33 12.54
N HIS A 29 6.26 32.90 11.35
CA HIS A 29 5.26 33.56 10.52
C HIS A 29 3.88 33.64 11.21
N TRP A 30 3.71 34.59 12.12
CA TRP A 30 2.42 34.88 12.75
C TRP A 30 1.46 35.50 11.73
N GLY A 31 0.17 35.18 11.86
CA GLY A 31 -0.86 35.65 10.93
C GLY A 31 -0.94 34.87 9.62
N VAL A 32 -0.18 33.78 9.47
CA VAL A 32 -0.38 32.82 8.37
C VAL A 32 -1.76 32.19 8.50
N LYS A 33 -2.46 32.12 7.37
CA LYS A 33 -3.78 31.50 7.22
C LYS A 33 -3.69 30.46 6.13
N ALA A 34 -4.57 29.46 6.18
CA ALA A 34 -4.75 28.52 5.08
C ALA A 34 -4.96 29.27 3.75
N LYS A 35 -4.51 28.68 2.64
CA LYS A 35 -4.63 29.25 1.29
C LYS A 35 -6.06 29.64 0.93
N GLU A 36 -7.01 28.86 1.43
CA GLU A 36 -8.43 28.99 1.14
C GLU A 36 -9.24 28.88 2.43
N GLN A 37 -10.45 29.45 2.42
CA GLN A 37 -11.40 29.26 3.51
C GLN A 37 -12.01 27.86 3.41
N ALA A 38 -12.03 27.15 4.54
CA ALA A 38 -12.70 25.87 4.67
C ALA A 38 -14.21 26.05 4.56
N THR A 39 -14.84 25.30 3.67
CA THR A 39 -16.29 25.30 3.44
C THR A 39 -16.80 23.87 3.23
N PRO A 40 -18.07 23.56 3.51
CA PRO A 40 -18.61 22.24 3.17
C PRO A 40 -18.46 21.89 1.68
N GLU A 41 -18.55 22.88 0.78
CA GLU A 41 -18.51 22.70 -0.68
C GLU A 41 -17.13 22.28 -1.21
N ASN A 42 -16.03 22.67 -0.54
CA ASN A 42 -14.67 22.27 -0.89
C ASN A 42 -14.11 21.14 0.01
N GLY A 43 -14.97 20.46 0.77
CA GLY A 43 -14.58 19.34 1.63
C GLY A 43 -13.97 19.75 2.96
N GLY A 44 -14.17 20.99 3.40
CA GLY A 44 -13.64 21.51 4.65
C GLY A 44 -12.19 21.99 4.54
N LEU A 45 -11.45 21.96 5.67
CA LEU A 45 -10.05 22.38 5.71
C LEU A 45 -9.15 21.21 5.30
N ARG A 46 -8.88 21.07 4.01
CA ARG A 46 -8.04 20.00 3.48
C ARG A 46 -6.55 20.27 3.70
N PHE A 47 -5.75 19.22 3.83
CA PHE A 47 -4.33 19.26 4.19
C PHE A 47 -3.51 20.17 3.27
N GLN A 48 -3.70 20.09 1.95
CA GLN A 48 -2.99 20.91 0.97
C GLN A 48 -3.24 22.42 1.12
N MET A 49 -4.35 22.82 1.77
CA MET A 49 -4.64 24.23 2.06
C MET A 49 -3.72 24.80 3.14
N LEU A 50 -3.07 23.94 3.94
CA LEU A 50 -2.12 24.31 4.98
C LEU A 50 -0.71 24.56 4.45
N ASN A 51 -0.43 24.17 3.21
CA ASN A 51 0.91 24.27 2.59
C ASN A 51 1.24 25.71 2.15
N VAL A 52 1.33 26.64 3.10
CA VAL A 52 1.60 28.07 2.91
C VAL A 52 3.03 28.41 3.33
N ASP A 53 3.76 29.15 2.49
CA ASP A 53 5.15 29.56 2.72
C ASP A 53 6.01 28.40 3.25
N VAL A 54 6.74 28.61 4.35
CA VAL A 54 7.63 27.62 4.99
C VAL A 54 6.92 26.36 5.49
N TYR A 55 5.59 26.37 5.64
CA TYR A 55 4.80 25.20 6.04
C TYR A 55 4.51 24.28 4.84
N GLY A 56 4.49 24.83 3.63
CA GLY A 56 4.29 24.10 2.38
C GLY A 56 5.55 23.80 1.58
N GLU A 57 6.66 24.48 1.86
CA GLU A 57 7.94 24.24 1.18
C GLU A 57 8.56 22.92 1.66
N VAL A 58 8.51 21.90 0.81
CA VAL A 58 9.12 20.59 1.07
C VAL A 58 10.54 20.57 0.50
N PRO A 59 11.59 20.63 1.34
CA PRO A 59 12.97 20.72 0.87
C PRO A 59 13.42 19.41 0.23
N ASP A 60 14.35 19.50 -0.73
CA ASP A 60 14.94 18.32 -1.37
C ASP A 60 15.72 17.45 -0.37
N VAL A 61 16.33 18.07 0.65
CA VAL A 61 16.97 17.38 1.77
C VAL A 61 16.42 17.94 3.08
N TRP A 62 15.94 17.07 3.95
CA TRP A 62 15.54 17.41 5.31
C TRP A 62 16.73 17.25 6.25
N ASP A 63 17.20 18.33 6.86
CA ASP A 63 18.42 18.35 7.67
C ASP A 63 18.18 18.10 9.16
N ASN A 64 16.91 18.11 9.59
CA ASN A 64 16.54 17.98 10.99
C ASN A 64 16.19 16.52 11.36
N ASN A 65 17.00 15.90 12.20
CA ASN A 65 16.75 14.54 12.67
C ASN A 65 16.00 14.49 14.02
N THR A 66 14.95 15.30 14.15
CA THR A 66 14.01 15.27 15.30
C THR A 66 12.56 15.16 14.80
N GLU A 67 11.59 14.99 15.70
CA GLU A 67 10.15 14.97 15.35
C GLU A 67 9.54 16.37 15.18
N ILE A 68 10.36 17.35 14.82
CA ILE A 68 9.88 18.71 14.67
C ILE A 68 8.94 18.84 13.45
N PRO A 69 7.75 19.41 13.63
CA PRO A 69 6.88 19.75 12.51
C PRO A 69 7.53 20.71 11.53
N ARG A 70 7.31 20.48 10.22
CA ARG A 70 7.82 21.37 9.17
C ARG A 70 7.33 22.80 9.40
N GLY A 71 8.28 23.75 9.42
CA GLY A 71 8.03 25.17 9.71
C GLY A 71 8.03 25.55 11.20
N ALA A 72 8.17 24.61 12.13
CA ALA A 72 8.36 24.92 13.55
C ALA A 72 9.82 25.26 13.88
N VAL A 73 10.06 25.92 15.03
CA VAL A 73 11.42 26.28 15.49
C VAL A 73 12.09 25.11 16.21
N PRO A 74 13.30 24.70 15.79
CA PRO A 74 14.02 23.59 16.42
C PRO A 74 14.49 23.94 17.83
N ASP A 75 14.30 23.00 18.76
CA ASP A 75 14.99 22.99 20.06
C ASP A 75 16.27 22.17 19.93
N THR A 76 17.41 22.84 20.10
CA THR A 76 18.75 22.23 20.04
C THR A 76 19.03 21.16 21.10
N ARG A 77 18.15 21.03 22.11
CA ARG A 77 18.26 20.05 23.20
C ARG A 77 17.49 18.76 22.93
N THR A 78 16.72 18.71 21.84
CA THR A 78 15.92 17.53 21.49
C THR A 78 16.84 16.38 21.07
N GLU A 79 16.55 15.19 21.59
CA GLU A 79 17.27 13.97 21.19
C GLU A 79 17.03 13.68 19.71
N GLN A 80 18.08 13.18 19.07
CA GLN A 80 18.03 12.82 17.66
C GLN A 80 17.24 11.51 17.49
N MET A 81 16.41 11.47 16.46
CA MET A 81 15.62 10.30 16.08
C MET A 81 16.44 9.32 15.25
N GLY A 82 15.90 8.12 15.05
CA GLY A 82 16.51 7.06 14.25
C GLY A 82 16.17 7.10 12.76
N TYR A 83 15.78 8.25 12.20
CA TYR A 83 15.42 8.33 10.78
C TYR A 83 16.62 7.95 9.88
N SER A 84 16.33 7.31 8.75
CA SER A 84 17.34 6.92 7.75
C SER A 84 17.13 7.57 6.39
N ILE A 85 15.93 8.10 6.12
CA ILE A 85 15.59 8.72 4.84
C ILE A 85 15.39 10.22 4.99
N PHE A 86 16.32 10.98 4.44
CA PHE A 86 16.38 12.45 4.51
C PHE A 86 16.29 13.13 3.14
N ASN A 87 16.26 12.37 2.04
CA ASN A 87 16.17 12.91 0.69
C ASN A 87 14.75 12.74 0.14
N LYS A 88 14.18 13.84 -0.37
CA LYS A 88 12.83 13.90 -0.93
C LYS A 88 12.67 12.95 -2.11
N ALA A 89 13.70 12.83 -2.95
CA ALA A 89 13.68 11.94 -4.12
C ALA A 89 13.45 10.47 -3.74
N GLU A 90 13.75 10.06 -2.51
CA GLU A 90 13.57 8.69 -2.07
C GLU A 90 12.14 8.33 -1.70
N VAL A 91 11.24 9.29 -1.46
CA VAL A 91 9.89 9.01 -0.89
C VAL A 91 8.75 9.87 -1.45
N TRP A 92 9.05 10.95 -2.15
CA TRP A 92 8.05 11.96 -2.49
C TRP A 92 7.13 11.55 -3.65
N SER A 93 5.86 11.95 -3.53
CA SER A 93 4.86 11.94 -4.60
C SER A 93 4.13 13.28 -4.53
N ASP A 94 3.80 13.87 -5.68
CA ASP A 94 3.05 15.14 -5.70
C ASP A 94 1.57 14.94 -5.34
N LEU A 95 1.09 13.69 -5.36
CA LEU A 95 -0.30 13.32 -5.07
C LEU A 95 -0.56 13.07 -3.58
N CYS A 96 0.46 12.94 -2.74
CA CYS A 96 0.33 12.42 -1.37
C CYS A 96 -0.67 13.18 -0.48
N ALA A 97 -0.73 14.51 -0.57
CA ALA A 97 -1.67 15.31 0.22
C ALA A 97 -3.13 15.07 -0.20
N GLU A 98 -3.39 15.00 -1.51
CA GLU A 98 -4.73 14.74 -2.05
C GLU A 98 -5.16 13.31 -1.77
N LEU A 99 -4.27 12.34 -2.02
CA LEU A 99 -4.53 10.93 -1.74
C LEU A 99 -4.79 10.66 -0.26
N TYR A 100 -4.15 11.40 0.64
CA TYR A 100 -4.45 11.32 2.08
C TYR A 100 -5.89 11.74 2.36
N GLU A 101 -6.31 12.90 1.87
CA GLU A 101 -7.67 13.41 2.07
C GLU A 101 -8.72 12.49 1.47
N ASP A 102 -8.49 12.01 0.24
CA ASP A 102 -9.39 11.08 -0.44
C ASP A 102 -9.47 9.76 0.35
N ALA A 103 -8.34 9.23 0.84
CA ALA A 103 -8.33 8.03 1.67
C ALA A 103 -9.06 8.20 3.01
N ILE A 104 -9.05 9.39 3.62
CA ILE A 104 -9.82 9.67 4.84
C ILE A 104 -11.32 9.77 4.53
N ALA A 105 -11.69 10.44 3.44
CA ALA A 105 -13.09 10.60 3.02
C ALA A 105 -13.73 9.27 2.64
N ASP A 106 -12.98 8.40 1.96
CA ASP A 106 -13.45 7.10 1.43
C ASP A 106 -13.42 5.96 2.45
N ARG A 107 -13.10 6.25 3.73
CA ARG A 107 -12.98 5.22 4.76
C ARG A 107 -14.27 4.42 4.91
N TRP A 108 -14.11 3.10 4.95
CA TRP A 108 -15.19 2.16 5.21
C TRP A 108 -14.87 1.25 6.39
N ASN A 109 -15.90 0.65 6.97
CA ASN A 109 -15.84 -0.26 8.11
C ASN A 109 -16.28 -1.66 7.69
N SER A 110 -15.37 -2.61 7.80
CA SER A 110 -15.61 -4.00 7.41
C SER A 110 -16.75 -4.68 8.19
N SER A 111 -17.11 -4.19 9.38
CA SER A 111 -18.21 -4.75 10.17
C SER A 111 -19.59 -4.25 9.74
N SER A 112 -19.70 -3.02 9.21
CA SER A 112 -21.00 -2.34 9.01
C SER A 112 -21.29 -1.98 7.56
N ASP A 113 -20.27 -1.77 6.72
CA ASP A 113 -20.45 -1.33 5.34
C ASP A 113 -20.47 -2.50 4.34
N ILE A 114 -20.23 -3.71 4.84
CA ILE A 114 -20.41 -4.97 4.11
C ILE A 114 -21.79 -5.54 4.49
N PRO A 115 -22.65 -5.87 3.52
CA PRO A 115 -23.97 -6.46 3.77
C PRO A 115 -23.82 -7.95 4.15
N TRP A 116 -23.30 -8.23 5.34
CA TRP A 116 -23.03 -9.60 5.80
C TRP A 116 -24.29 -10.48 5.86
N ASP A 117 -25.46 -9.88 5.99
CA ASP A 117 -26.76 -10.53 5.93
C ASP A 117 -27.13 -11.05 4.54
N SER A 118 -26.44 -10.60 3.49
CA SER A 118 -26.59 -11.12 2.12
C SER A 118 -25.80 -12.41 1.87
N LEU A 119 -25.08 -12.95 2.86
CA LEU A 119 -24.36 -14.20 2.71
C LEU A 119 -25.35 -15.37 2.71
N GLU A 120 -25.28 -16.16 1.64
CA GLU A 120 -26.07 -17.38 1.50
C GLU A 120 -25.13 -18.60 1.46
N PRO A 121 -25.57 -19.78 1.93
CA PRO A 121 -24.82 -21.01 1.75
C PRO A 121 -24.57 -21.29 0.26
N ILE A 122 -23.30 -21.43 -0.10
CA ILE A 122 -22.89 -21.85 -1.45
C ILE A 122 -22.39 -23.30 -1.44
N GLY A 123 -22.14 -23.86 -2.62
CA GLY A 123 -21.62 -25.22 -2.74
C GLY A 123 -20.32 -25.42 -1.95
N ALA A 124 -20.13 -26.59 -1.33
CA ALA A 124 -19.00 -26.82 -0.43
C ALA A 124 -17.63 -26.62 -1.09
N ASP A 125 -17.50 -26.95 -2.38
CA ASP A 125 -16.26 -26.74 -3.13
C ASP A 125 -16.02 -25.25 -3.40
N LEU A 126 -17.07 -24.49 -3.75
CA LEU A 126 -17.00 -23.03 -3.92
C LEU A 126 -16.65 -22.33 -2.61
N GLU A 127 -17.31 -22.70 -1.51
CA GLU A 127 -17.03 -22.09 -0.20
C GLU A 127 -15.56 -22.33 0.21
N ARG A 128 -15.01 -23.52 -0.05
CA ARG A 128 -13.59 -23.81 0.19
C ARG A 128 -12.67 -22.97 -0.70
N ALA A 129 -13.02 -22.76 -1.97
CA ALA A 129 -12.24 -21.96 -2.89
C ALA A 129 -12.26 -20.47 -2.51
N VAL A 130 -13.44 -19.91 -2.20
CA VAL A 130 -13.59 -18.54 -1.69
C VAL A 130 -12.80 -18.35 -0.40
N CYS A 131 -12.88 -19.31 0.52
CA CYS A 131 -12.10 -19.30 1.75
C CYS A 131 -10.59 -19.36 1.51
N GLN A 132 -10.13 -20.08 0.49
CA GLN A 132 -8.72 -20.12 0.12
C GLN A 132 -8.24 -18.76 -0.41
N ILE A 133 -9.01 -18.10 -1.29
CA ILE A 133 -8.72 -16.73 -1.74
C ILE A 133 -8.68 -15.77 -0.56
N ALA A 134 -9.69 -15.84 0.31
CA ALA A 134 -9.78 -15.01 1.51
C ALA A 134 -8.58 -15.20 2.46
N THR A 135 -8.06 -16.43 2.61
CA THR A 135 -6.83 -16.69 3.35
C THR A 135 -5.65 -15.96 2.74
N MET A 136 -5.44 -16.09 1.42
CA MET A 136 -4.32 -15.47 0.73
C MET A 136 -4.39 -13.93 0.77
N MET A 137 -5.59 -13.36 0.63
CA MET A 137 -5.81 -11.92 0.80
C MET A 137 -5.51 -11.46 2.21
N SER A 138 -5.86 -12.26 3.20
CA SER A 138 -5.55 -11.97 4.60
C SER A 138 -4.03 -11.93 4.82
N GLU A 139 -3.30 -12.92 4.32
CA GLU A 139 -1.84 -12.97 4.40
C GLU A 139 -1.18 -11.75 3.75
N TYR A 140 -1.68 -11.35 2.57
CA TYR A 140 -1.19 -10.16 1.88
C TYR A 140 -1.47 -8.88 2.67
N GLY A 141 -2.71 -8.67 3.11
CA GLY A 141 -3.10 -7.48 3.85
C GLY A 141 -2.26 -7.26 5.12
N TRP A 142 -2.02 -8.32 5.89
CA TRP A 142 -1.17 -8.21 7.08
C TRP A 142 0.29 -7.93 6.73
N THR A 143 0.83 -8.62 5.73
CA THR A 143 2.21 -8.40 5.25
C THR A 143 2.39 -6.96 4.79
N LYS A 144 1.45 -6.43 3.99
CA LYS A 144 1.48 -5.05 3.48
C LYS A 144 1.41 -4.04 4.63
N ALA A 145 0.52 -4.24 5.60
CA ALA A 145 0.39 -3.34 6.75
C ALA A 145 1.70 -3.26 7.55
N GLN A 146 2.30 -4.41 7.87
CA GLN A 146 3.54 -4.47 8.63
C GLN A 146 4.73 -3.87 7.87
N THR A 147 4.88 -4.22 6.59
CA THR A 147 6.01 -3.75 5.78
C THR A 147 5.93 -2.25 5.48
N THR A 148 4.72 -1.72 5.25
CA THR A 148 4.50 -0.28 5.11
C THR A 148 4.76 0.44 6.44
N GLY A 149 4.26 -0.11 7.55
CA GLY A 149 4.42 0.48 8.88
C GLY A 149 5.88 0.66 9.29
N ARG A 150 6.77 -0.26 8.89
CA ARG A 150 8.22 -0.12 9.12
C ARG A 150 8.77 1.19 8.56
N TRP A 151 8.39 1.57 7.34
CA TRP A 151 8.94 2.75 6.68
C TRP A 151 8.52 4.07 7.33
N LEU A 152 7.40 4.12 8.05
CA LEU A 152 6.98 5.32 8.78
C LEU A 152 8.02 5.78 9.81
N GLN A 153 8.81 4.86 10.37
CA GLN A 153 9.89 5.19 11.32
C GLN A 153 11.21 5.57 10.64
N GLU A 154 11.39 5.18 9.38
CA GLU A 154 12.61 5.45 8.60
C GLU A 154 12.56 6.82 7.92
N ILE A 155 11.36 7.23 7.49
CA ILE A 155 11.12 8.49 6.78
C ILE A 155 11.21 9.67 7.75
N SER A 156 12.09 10.62 7.46
CA SER A 156 12.23 11.83 8.26
C SER A 156 10.94 12.65 8.36
N TYR A 157 10.78 13.37 9.48
CA TYR A 157 9.54 14.07 9.79
C TYR A 157 9.14 15.10 8.72
N GLY A 158 10.11 15.72 8.03
CA GLY A 158 9.86 16.76 7.02
C GLY A 158 8.94 16.35 5.86
N TYR A 159 8.82 15.05 5.58
CA TYR A 159 7.95 14.49 4.54
C TYR A 159 6.59 14.07 5.11
N ILE A 160 5.95 14.95 5.89
CA ILE A 160 4.71 14.67 6.63
C ILE A 160 3.58 14.14 5.74
N GLU A 161 3.39 14.67 4.52
CA GLU A 161 2.36 14.22 3.60
C GLU A 161 2.51 12.74 3.27
N VAL A 162 3.75 12.31 3.01
CA VAL A 162 4.07 10.91 2.71
C VAL A 162 3.75 10.05 3.92
N LYS A 163 4.14 10.49 5.14
CA LYS A 163 3.88 9.74 6.37
C LYS A 163 2.38 9.63 6.65
N LEU A 164 1.61 10.70 6.43
CA LEU A 164 0.16 10.72 6.59
C LEU A 164 -0.52 9.76 5.61
N PHE A 165 -0.17 9.83 4.32
CA PHE A 165 -0.71 8.92 3.31
C PHE A 165 -0.31 7.46 3.56
N LEU A 166 0.95 7.15 3.83
CA LEU A 166 1.37 5.79 4.16
C LEU A 166 0.68 5.27 5.43
N GLY A 167 0.31 6.16 6.37
CA GLY A 167 -0.54 5.81 7.51
C GLY A 167 -1.93 5.29 7.09
N THR A 168 -2.54 5.85 6.04
CA THR A 168 -3.81 5.33 5.51
C THR A 168 -3.60 4.00 4.79
N VAL A 169 -2.49 3.82 4.06
CA VAL A 169 -2.11 2.54 3.45
C VAL A 169 -1.99 1.42 4.49
N VAL A 170 -1.38 1.69 5.65
CA VAL A 170 -1.31 0.73 6.77
C VAL A 170 -2.71 0.36 7.25
N PHE A 171 -3.61 1.33 7.40
CA PHE A 171 -4.96 1.10 7.89
C PHE A 171 -5.83 0.34 6.87
N ASP A 172 -5.73 0.68 5.59
CA ASP A 172 -6.43 -0.02 4.50
C ASP A 172 -5.94 -1.47 4.38
N ALA A 173 -4.63 -1.71 4.46
CA ALA A 173 -4.06 -3.06 4.44
C ALA A 173 -4.48 -3.91 5.65
N ALA A 174 -4.57 -3.30 6.84
CA ALA A 174 -5.10 -3.97 8.03
C ALA A 174 -6.60 -4.32 7.87
N ARG A 175 -7.38 -3.46 7.20
CA ARG A 175 -8.78 -3.71 6.86
C ARG A 175 -8.93 -4.81 5.80
N LEU A 176 -8.05 -4.85 4.81
CA LEU A 176 -7.96 -5.93 3.83
C LEU A 176 -7.75 -7.28 4.56
N PHE A 177 -6.83 -7.34 5.52
CA PHE A 177 -6.68 -8.52 6.36
C PHE A 177 -7.98 -8.89 7.10
N GLU A 178 -8.58 -7.91 7.77
CA GLU A 178 -9.76 -8.13 8.60
C GLU A 178 -10.97 -8.61 7.80
N VAL A 179 -11.30 -7.95 6.68
CA VAL A 179 -12.52 -8.21 5.90
C VAL A 179 -12.49 -9.59 5.26
N TRP A 180 -11.35 -10.00 4.72
CA TRP A 180 -11.21 -11.31 4.09
C TRP A 180 -11.22 -12.42 5.13
N ARG A 181 -10.59 -12.19 6.29
CA ARG A 181 -10.70 -13.10 7.43
C ARG A 181 -12.15 -13.25 7.90
N LYS A 182 -12.92 -12.15 7.97
CA LYS A 182 -14.36 -12.22 8.27
C LYS A 182 -15.10 -13.04 7.23
N ARG A 183 -14.89 -12.79 5.93
CA ARG A 183 -15.57 -13.54 4.87
C ARG A 183 -15.26 -15.04 4.96
N ALA A 184 -14.02 -15.45 5.18
CA ALA A 184 -13.64 -16.86 5.30
C ALA A 184 -14.38 -17.59 6.44
N LEU A 185 -14.81 -16.87 7.48
CA LEU A 185 -15.44 -17.45 8.67
C LEU A 185 -16.96 -17.25 8.71
N ALA A 186 -17.47 -16.20 8.07
CA ALA A 186 -18.87 -15.77 8.21
C ALA A 186 -19.88 -16.79 7.63
N ASN A 187 -19.53 -17.50 6.56
CA ASN A 187 -20.39 -18.52 5.94
C ASN A 187 -20.03 -19.96 6.37
N GLY A 188 -19.23 -20.12 7.44
CA GLY A 188 -18.90 -21.42 8.01
C GLY A 188 -17.83 -22.24 7.30
N GLY A 189 -17.12 -21.69 6.30
CA GLY A 189 -16.07 -22.40 5.56
C GLY A 189 -14.79 -22.66 6.37
N GLY A 190 -14.16 -21.60 6.89
CA GLY A 190 -12.90 -21.66 7.64
C GLY A 190 -11.68 -21.17 6.86
N MET A 191 -10.56 -20.92 7.54
CA MET A 191 -9.31 -20.53 6.86
C MET A 191 -8.76 -21.69 6.01
N GLY A 192 -8.37 -21.40 4.76
CA GLY A 192 -7.63 -22.29 3.87
C GLY A 192 -6.16 -22.52 4.26
N ARG A 193 -5.38 -23.07 3.32
CA ARG A 193 -3.94 -23.32 3.47
C ARG A 193 -3.16 -22.02 3.37
N GLY A 194 -2.22 -21.80 4.28
CA GLY A 194 -1.30 -20.65 4.18
C GLY A 194 -0.23 -20.86 3.10
N GLY A 195 0.18 -19.77 2.47
CA GLY A 195 1.18 -19.78 1.40
C GLY A 195 2.60 -20.06 1.88
N ARG A 196 3.51 -20.34 0.94
CA ARG A 196 4.96 -20.48 1.23
C ARG A 196 5.63 -19.14 1.58
N ASN A 197 4.91 -18.02 1.41
CA ASN A 197 5.34 -16.64 1.67
C ASN A 197 6.57 -16.15 0.89
N TRP A 198 7.04 -16.91 -0.12
CA TRP A 198 8.21 -16.53 -0.91
C TRP A 198 7.92 -15.30 -1.77
N LYS A 199 6.73 -15.21 -2.36
CA LYS A 199 6.28 -14.01 -3.09
C LYS A 199 6.39 -12.73 -2.27
N PHE A 200 6.29 -12.79 -0.94
CA PHE A 200 6.32 -11.61 -0.06
C PHE A 200 7.73 -11.22 0.43
N LEU A 201 8.77 -12.00 0.11
CA LEU A 201 10.15 -11.67 0.46
C LEU A 201 10.66 -10.35 -0.13
N PRO A 202 10.30 -9.96 -1.38
CA PRO A 202 10.60 -8.63 -1.90
C PRO A 202 10.09 -7.48 -1.04
N LEU A 203 8.91 -7.62 -0.39
CA LEU A 203 8.35 -6.61 0.51
C LEU A 203 8.99 -6.66 1.90
N THR A 204 9.10 -7.85 2.49
CA THR A 204 9.57 -8.02 3.88
C THR A 204 11.07 -7.84 4.03
N GLN A 205 11.84 -8.09 2.96
CA GLN A 205 13.29 -7.96 2.92
C GLN A 205 13.75 -6.81 2.02
N SER A 206 12.92 -5.79 1.82
CA SER A 206 13.37 -4.55 1.18
C SER A 206 14.43 -3.88 2.07
N TYR A 207 15.57 -3.54 1.47
CA TYR A 207 16.65 -2.80 2.13
C TYR A 207 16.48 -1.29 1.97
N THR A 208 15.93 -0.84 0.84
CA THR A 208 15.66 0.57 0.54
C THR A 208 14.17 0.80 0.30
N PHE A 209 13.72 2.04 0.47
CA PHE A 209 12.32 2.38 0.20
C PHE A 209 11.98 2.17 -1.28
N SER A 210 12.90 2.48 -2.19
CA SER A 210 12.72 2.24 -3.63
C SER A 210 12.52 0.76 -3.97
N GLU A 211 13.23 -0.15 -3.29
CA GLU A 211 13.01 -1.59 -3.43
C GLU A 211 11.60 -2.01 -2.95
N PHE A 212 11.15 -1.45 -1.82
CA PHE A 212 9.80 -1.67 -1.31
C PHE A 212 8.72 -1.14 -2.26
N VAL A 213 8.92 0.02 -2.86
CA VAL A 213 8.00 0.62 -3.84
C VAL A 213 7.90 -0.27 -5.08
N VAL A 214 9.02 -0.76 -5.62
CA VAL A 214 9.02 -1.70 -6.75
C VAL A 214 8.22 -2.95 -6.42
N ALA A 215 8.48 -3.57 -5.27
CA ALA A 215 7.74 -4.73 -4.82
C ALA A 215 6.25 -4.43 -4.61
N SER A 216 5.91 -3.23 -4.14
CA SER A 216 4.54 -2.77 -3.95
C SER A 216 3.80 -2.59 -5.28
N ILE A 217 4.41 -1.94 -6.28
CA ILE A 217 3.82 -1.80 -7.62
C ILE A 217 3.53 -3.18 -8.21
N MET A 218 4.48 -4.12 -8.11
CA MET A 218 4.27 -5.48 -8.60
C MET A 218 3.11 -6.17 -7.89
N HIS A 219 3.08 -6.20 -6.56
CA HIS A 219 2.02 -6.91 -5.84
C HIS A 219 0.65 -6.24 -5.98
N ASP A 220 0.59 -4.92 -5.81
CA ASP A 220 -0.66 -4.16 -5.85
C ASP A 220 -1.26 -4.19 -7.27
N SER A 221 -0.45 -4.17 -8.34
CA SER A 221 -0.98 -4.29 -9.71
C SER A 221 -1.58 -5.67 -9.98
N MET A 222 -0.95 -6.74 -9.50
CA MET A 222 -1.49 -8.10 -9.62
C MET A 222 -2.80 -8.22 -8.83
N LEU A 223 -2.82 -7.70 -7.61
CA LEU A 223 -4.02 -7.70 -6.77
C LEU A 223 -5.13 -6.87 -7.40
N LEU A 224 -4.83 -5.69 -7.93
CA LEU A 224 -5.81 -4.80 -8.54
C LEU A 224 -6.56 -5.47 -9.69
N THR A 225 -5.85 -6.15 -10.60
CA THR A 225 -6.49 -6.90 -11.68
C THR A 225 -7.43 -7.96 -11.12
N LEU A 226 -7.00 -8.72 -10.10
CA LEU A 226 -7.86 -9.71 -9.47
C LEU A 226 -9.11 -9.09 -8.81
N LEU A 227 -8.96 -7.91 -8.20
CA LEU A 227 -10.08 -7.20 -7.59
C LEU A 227 -11.09 -6.68 -8.62
N ARG A 228 -10.62 -6.25 -9.79
CA ARG A 228 -11.47 -5.84 -10.93
C ARG A 228 -12.34 -6.96 -11.48
N HIS A 229 -11.89 -8.22 -11.36
CA HIS A 229 -12.70 -9.40 -11.68
C HIS A 229 -13.68 -9.77 -10.55
N GLY A 230 -13.82 -8.94 -9.51
CA GLY A 230 -14.67 -9.20 -8.36
C GLY A 230 -16.13 -9.51 -8.71
N GLU A 231 -16.70 -8.88 -9.75
CA GLU A 231 -18.06 -9.18 -10.20
C GLU A 231 -18.21 -10.62 -10.76
N GLN A 232 -17.17 -11.14 -11.41
CA GLN A 232 -17.12 -12.51 -11.91
C GLN A 232 -16.81 -13.52 -10.79
N LEU A 233 -15.97 -13.14 -9.83
CA LEU A 233 -15.48 -14.05 -8.78
C LEU A 233 -16.41 -14.13 -7.57
N ALA A 234 -17.15 -13.06 -7.27
CA ALA A 234 -18.01 -12.98 -6.11
C ALA A 234 -19.26 -13.87 -6.26
N GLN A 235 -19.54 -14.62 -5.21
CA GLN A 235 -20.69 -15.50 -5.08
C GLN A 235 -21.89 -14.79 -4.43
N THR A 236 -21.64 -13.69 -3.72
CA THR A 236 -22.64 -12.96 -2.92
C THR A 236 -22.48 -11.45 -3.07
N GLU A 237 -23.51 -10.67 -2.71
CA GLU A 237 -23.42 -9.20 -2.72
C GLU A 237 -22.41 -8.68 -1.70
N ALA A 238 -22.28 -9.34 -0.54
CA ALA A 238 -21.23 -9.09 0.43
C ALA A 238 -19.84 -9.18 -0.22
N GLU A 239 -19.56 -10.25 -0.97
CA GLU A 239 -18.29 -10.41 -1.67
C GLU A 239 -18.07 -9.34 -2.74
N ARG A 240 -19.07 -9.03 -3.57
CA ARG A 240 -18.96 -7.94 -4.55
C ARG A 240 -18.62 -6.61 -3.89
N ARG A 241 -19.26 -6.32 -2.75
CA ARG A 241 -18.97 -5.10 -1.98
C ARG A 241 -17.55 -5.09 -1.43
N ILE A 242 -17.04 -6.24 -0.94
CA ILE A 242 -15.65 -6.38 -0.50
C ILE A 242 -14.70 -6.10 -1.66
N TYR A 243 -14.90 -6.74 -2.81
CA TYR A 243 -14.05 -6.54 -3.99
C TYR A 243 -13.97 -5.08 -4.41
N ARG A 244 -15.11 -4.39 -4.59
CA ARG A 244 -15.15 -2.96 -4.99
C ARG A 244 -14.45 -2.03 -4.01
N LEU A 245 -14.64 -2.26 -2.71
CA LEU A 245 -14.01 -1.43 -1.67
C LEU A 245 -12.50 -1.66 -1.58
N CYS A 246 -12.06 -2.92 -1.70
CA CYS A 246 -10.63 -3.23 -1.74
C CYS A 246 -9.99 -2.68 -3.03
N GLU A 247 -10.68 -2.73 -4.17
CA GLU A 247 -10.20 -2.18 -5.44
C GLU A 247 -9.86 -0.70 -5.27
N GLN A 248 -10.81 0.07 -4.76
CA GLN A 248 -10.65 1.50 -4.48
C GLN A 248 -9.44 1.80 -3.57
N ASP A 249 -9.25 1.00 -2.52
CA ASP A 249 -8.10 1.14 -1.61
C ASP A 249 -6.77 0.89 -2.35
N ILE A 250 -6.68 -0.19 -3.13
CA ILE A 250 -5.46 -0.58 -3.85
C ILE A 250 -5.14 0.38 -5.01
N GLU A 251 -6.15 0.94 -5.68
CA GLU A 251 -5.95 1.96 -6.71
C GLU A 251 -5.27 3.20 -6.14
N ARG A 252 -5.66 3.66 -4.95
CA ARG A 252 -4.99 4.78 -4.26
C ARG A 252 -3.55 4.42 -3.88
N HIS A 253 -3.29 3.19 -3.43
CA HIS A 253 -1.94 2.74 -3.10
C HIS A 253 -1.03 2.81 -4.33
N LEU A 254 -1.49 2.27 -5.46
CA LEU A 254 -0.78 2.32 -6.73
C LEU A 254 -0.56 3.75 -7.23
N ALA A 255 -1.55 4.64 -7.10
CA ALA A 255 -1.41 6.04 -7.51
C ALA A 255 -0.19 6.70 -6.85
N TYR A 256 -0.01 6.51 -5.54
CA TYR A 256 1.18 7.00 -4.84
C TYR A 256 2.46 6.31 -5.32
N PHE A 257 2.51 4.97 -5.35
CA PHE A 257 3.74 4.26 -5.67
C PHE A 257 4.23 4.54 -7.10
N VAL A 258 3.30 4.65 -8.06
CA VAL A 258 3.59 4.96 -9.47
C VAL A 258 4.04 6.41 -9.62
N ASP A 259 3.35 7.35 -8.98
CA ASP A 259 3.75 8.76 -9.02
C ASP A 259 5.11 8.98 -8.36
N HIS A 260 5.35 8.33 -7.22
CA HIS A 260 6.65 8.37 -6.56
C HIS A 260 7.76 7.77 -7.44
N MET A 261 7.53 6.61 -8.06
CA MET A 261 8.53 6.01 -8.96
C MET A 261 8.80 6.90 -10.18
N ARG A 262 7.76 7.54 -10.74
CA ARG A 262 7.91 8.55 -11.79
C ARG A 262 8.76 9.73 -11.32
N TYR A 263 8.51 10.26 -10.12
CA TYR A 263 9.30 11.33 -9.51
C TYR A 263 10.77 10.91 -9.37
N LEU A 264 11.03 9.71 -8.86
CA LEU A 264 12.37 9.16 -8.70
C LEU A 264 13.09 9.00 -10.05
N MET A 265 12.43 8.48 -11.09
CA MET A 265 13.03 8.32 -12.42
C MET A 265 13.34 9.65 -13.11
N LEU A 266 12.62 10.73 -12.77
CA LEU A 266 12.91 12.07 -13.26
C LEU A 266 14.04 12.76 -12.50
N LYS A 267 14.13 12.57 -11.18
CA LYS A 267 15.12 13.23 -10.32
C LYS A 267 16.45 12.50 -10.24
N GLU A 268 16.41 11.17 -10.25
CA GLU A 268 17.57 10.29 -10.09
C GLU A 268 17.65 9.26 -11.23
N PRO A 269 17.71 9.67 -12.50
CA PRO A 269 17.71 8.75 -13.65
C PRO A 269 18.88 7.77 -13.63
N VAL A 270 19.99 8.12 -12.96
CA VAL A 270 21.17 7.26 -12.76
C VAL A 270 20.85 5.99 -11.97
N ARG A 271 19.76 5.98 -11.19
CA ARG A 271 19.30 4.82 -10.41
C ARG A 271 18.48 3.82 -11.22
N ARG A 272 18.22 4.08 -12.51
CA ARG A 272 17.40 3.19 -13.36
C ARG A 272 17.84 1.73 -13.31
N GLU A 273 19.14 1.45 -13.42
CA GLU A 273 19.68 0.09 -13.38
C GLU A 273 19.57 -0.56 -11.98
N GLU A 274 19.60 0.24 -10.92
CA GLU A 274 19.31 -0.22 -9.56
C GLU A 274 17.85 -0.67 -9.46
N ILE A 275 16.91 0.12 -9.96
CA ILE A 275 15.47 -0.22 -9.96
C ILE A 275 15.20 -1.49 -10.77
N HIS A 276 15.84 -1.67 -11.93
CA HIS A 276 15.74 -2.92 -12.70
C HIS A 276 16.26 -4.15 -11.95
N ARG A 277 17.28 -4.01 -11.08
CA ARG A 277 17.72 -5.11 -10.21
C ARG A 277 16.68 -5.45 -9.14
N TYR A 278 16.02 -4.45 -8.57
CA TYR A 278 14.90 -4.70 -7.64
C TYR A 278 13.73 -5.38 -8.32
N MET A 279 13.38 -4.98 -9.54
CA MET A 279 12.35 -5.66 -10.33
C MET A 279 12.74 -7.11 -10.63
N ASN A 280 14.00 -7.38 -11.00
CA ASN A 280 14.47 -8.76 -11.19
C ASN A 280 14.28 -9.63 -9.95
N LYS A 281 14.60 -9.10 -8.75
CA LYS A 281 14.38 -9.81 -7.48
C LYS A 281 12.89 -10.07 -7.27
N ALA A 282 12.06 -9.03 -7.40
CA ALA A 282 10.62 -9.13 -7.16
C ALA A 282 9.96 -10.17 -8.08
N GLU A 283 10.24 -10.10 -9.37
CA GLU A 283 9.70 -11.00 -10.38
C GLU A 283 10.21 -12.44 -10.21
N TRP A 284 11.47 -12.63 -9.80
CA TRP A 284 12.00 -13.96 -9.53
C TRP A 284 11.24 -14.65 -8.39
N TYR A 285 10.95 -13.93 -7.30
CA TYR A 285 10.17 -14.50 -6.19
C TYR A 285 8.71 -14.76 -6.58
N LEU A 286 8.11 -13.91 -7.41
CA LEU A 286 6.76 -14.14 -7.94
C LEU A 286 6.71 -15.39 -8.82
N ALA A 287 7.68 -15.55 -9.72
CA ALA A 287 7.78 -16.72 -10.60
C ALA A 287 8.06 -18.02 -9.84
N LYS A 288 8.76 -17.94 -8.69
CA LYS A 288 9.16 -19.10 -7.88
C LYS A 288 8.25 -19.42 -6.70
N ASP A 289 7.16 -18.68 -6.49
CA ASP A 289 6.27 -18.89 -5.34
C ASP A 289 5.76 -20.34 -5.27
N GLY A 290 5.51 -20.97 -6.43
CA GLY A 290 5.19 -22.40 -6.56
C GLY A 290 3.98 -22.83 -5.73
N ASP A 291 3.09 -21.88 -5.44
CA ASP A 291 1.88 -22.06 -4.66
C ASP A 291 0.67 -22.11 -5.60
N ASP A 292 0.25 -23.33 -5.91
CA ASP A 292 -0.85 -23.57 -6.85
C ASP A 292 -2.24 -23.37 -6.21
N THR A 293 -2.30 -22.99 -4.93
CA THR A 293 -3.58 -22.80 -4.23
C THR A 293 -4.39 -21.63 -4.78
N LEU A 294 -3.73 -20.58 -5.28
CA LEU A 294 -4.42 -19.47 -5.94
C LEU A 294 -5.07 -19.93 -7.25
N TYR A 295 -4.29 -20.58 -8.13
CA TYR A 295 -4.76 -21.04 -9.44
C TYR A 295 -5.91 -22.02 -9.30
N SER A 296 -5.76 -23.02 -8.43
CA SER A 296 -6.80 -24.02 -8.19
C SER A 296 -8.06 -23.42 -7.57
N ALA A 297 -7.94 -22.46 -6.65
CA ALA A 297 -9.11 -21.78 -6.08
C ALA A 297 -9.83 -20.92 -7.12
N LEU A 298 -9.09 -20.15 -7.94
CA LEU A 298 -9.67 -19.37 -9.03
C LEU A 298 -10.37 -20.25 -10.05
N ALA A 299 -9.76 -21.38 -10.42
CA ALA A 299 -10.33 -22.34 -11.35
C ALA A 299 -11.66 -22.92 -10.84
N VAL A 300 -11.73 -23.28 -9.54
CA VAL A 300 -12.98 -23.76 -8.93
C VAL A 300 -14.05 -22.67 -8.89
N ILE A 301 -13.69 -21.41 -8.62
CA ILE A 301 -14.66 -20.30 -8.60
C ILE A 301 -15.18 -20.02 -10.01
N MET A 302 -14.28 -19.87 -10.98
CA MET A 302 -14.62 -19.55 -12.38
C MET A 302 -15.36 -20.71 -13.07
N GLY A 303 -15.05 -21.95 -12.70
CA GLY A 303 -15.71 -23.16 -13.21
C GLY A 303 -16.98 -23.56 -12.47
N ASP A 304 -17.50 -22.71 -11.58
CA ASP A 304 -18.70 -22.98 -10.75
C ASP A 304 -18.65 -24.32 -10.00
N GLY A 305 -17.47 -24.66 -9.48
CA GLY A 305 -17.22 -25.90 -8.75
C GLY A 305 -16.06 -26.72 -9.31
N ARG A 306 -15.84 -27.88 -8.68
CA ARG A 306 -14.67 -28.72 -8.98
C ARG A 306 -14.71 -29.36 -10.36
N GLU A 307 -15.90 -29.65 -10.87
CA GLU A 307 -16.08 -30.32 -12.17
C GLU A 307 -15.70 -29.39 -13.34
N GLY A 308 -16.01 -28.09 -13.26
CA GLY A 308 -15.66 -27.10 -14.28
C GLY A 308 -14.25 -26.51 -14.15
N ALA A 309 -13.53 -26.84 -13.07
CA ALA A 309 -12.23 -26.23 -12.78
C ALA A 309 -11.17 -26.46 -13.87
N GLU A 310 -11.17 -27.64 -14.52
CA GLU A 310 -10.22 -27.93 -15.60
C GLU A 310 -10.47 -27.04 -16.83
N GLU A 311 -11.73 -26.86 -17.23
CA GLU A 311 -12.10 -25.99 -18.36
C GLU A 311 -11.82 -24.51 -18.04
N ALA A 312 -12.09 -24.09 -16.79
CA ALA A 312 -11.86 -22.73 -16.33
C ALA A 312 -10.38 -22.33 -16.21
N MET A 313 -9.43 -23.28 -16.34
CA MET A 313 -8.00 -22.96 -16.35
C MET A 313 -7.62 -21.99 -17.48
N ALA A 314 -8.36 -21.98 -18.60
CA ALA A 314 -8.16 -21.00 -19.67
C ALA A 314 -8.46 -19.58 -19.18
N ASP A 315 -9.56 -19.38 -18.46
CA ASP A 315 -9.94 -18.08 -17.88
C ASP A 315 -8.95 -17.64 -16.79
N VAL A 316 -8.46 -18.60 -15.98
CA VAL A 316 -7.39 -18.33 -15.01
C VAL A 316 -6.12 -17.87 -15.71
N ALA A 317 -5.70 -18.55 -16.79
CA ALA A 317 -4.52 -18.15 -17.56
C ALA A 317 -4.68 -16.74 -18.16
N GLU A 318 -5.88 -16.40 -18.64
CA GLU A 318 -6.17 -15.07 -19.16
C GLU A 318 -6.07 -14.00 -18.08
N LEU A 319 -6.63 -14.23 -16.90
CA LEU A 319 -6.47 -13.33 -15.75
C LEU A 319 -4.99 -13.12 -15.39
N ARG A 320 -4.16 -14.17 -15.50
CA ARG A 320 -2.71 -14.07 -15.28
C ARG A 320 -2.02 -13.20 -16.33
N ARG A 321 -2.41 -13.34 -17.59
CA ARG A 321 -1.92 -12.51 -18.69
C ARG A 321 -2.23 -11.03 -18.40
N GLU A 322 -3.47 -10.72 -18.07
CA GLU A 322 -3.92 -9.36 -17.75
C GLU A 322 -3.23 -8.75 -16.53
N GLN A 323 -2.91 -9.57 -15.53
CA GLN A 323 -2.13 -9.15 -14.36
C GLN A 323 -0.73 -8.67 -14.75
N ILE A 324 -0.03 -9.39 -15.64
CA ILE A 324 1.27 -8.95 -16.14
C ILE A 324 1.14 -7.69 -17.01
N GLU A 325 0.10 -7.60 -17.84
CA GLU A 325 -0.15 -6.42 -18.66
C GLU A 325 -0.43 -5.17 -17.83
N THR A 326 -1.19 -5.32 -16.75
CA THR A 326 -1.48 -4.25 -15.79
C THR A 326 -0.20 -3.77 -15.12
N TYR A 327 0.65 -4.70 -14.65
CA TYR A 327 1.96 -4.39 -14.07
C TYR A 327 2.86 -3.62 -15.05
N LEU A 328 3.02 -4.11 -16.28
CA LEU A 328 3.79 -3.42 -17.31
C LEU A 328 3.18 -2.05 -17.67
N GLY A 329 1.85 -1.94 -17.65
CA GLY A 329 1.11 -0.70 -17.85
C GLY A 329 1.51 0.39 -16.86
N TYR A 330 1.60 0.05 -15.57
CA TYR A 330 2.07 1.00 -14.55
C TYR A 330 3.55 1.34 -14.70
N LEU A 331 4.39 0.38 -15.06
CA LEU A 331 5.82 0.65 -15.30
C LEU A 331 6.05 1.57 -16.51
N ARG A 332 5.23 1.48 -17.56
CA ARG A 332 5.26 2.45 -18.67
C ARG A 332 5.00 3.89 -18.18
N GLN A 333 4.07 4.08 -17.25
CA GLN A 333 3.79 5.39 -16.65
C GLN A 333 4.96 5.90 -15.78
N CYS A 334 5.76 4.98 -15.22
CA CYS A 334 6.96 5.29 -14.43
C CYS A 334 8.21 5.61 -15.28
N HIS A 335 8.08 5.77 -16.61
CA HIS A 335 9.21 5.86 -17.54
C HIS A 335 10.11 4.61 -17.57
N LEU A 336 9.55 3.43 -17.27
CA LEU A 336 10.23 2.12 -17.23
C LEU A 336 9.68 1.15 -18.29
N ALA A 337 9.30 1.67 -19.47
CA ALA A 337 8.76 0.87 -20.58
C ALA A 337 9.74 -0.19 -21.11
N ASP A 338 11.05 0.06 -20.99
CA ASP A 338 12.12 -0.91 -21.27
C ASP A 338 12.08 -2.15 -20.36
N ARG A 339 11.21 -2.18 -19.34
CA ARG A 339 11.00 -3.38 -18.55
C ARG A 339 10.43 -4.53 -19.37
N GLU A 340 9.62 -4.23 -20.39
CA GLU A 340 9.03 -5.25 -21.27
C GLU A 340 10.09 -6.15 -21.92
N ASP A 341 11.24 -5.57 -22.30
CA ASP A 341 12.38 -6.30 -22.86
C ASP A 341 13.16 -7.11 -21.83
N ARG A 342 13.05 -6.76 -20.54
CA ARG A 342 13.83 -7.29 -19.41
C ARG A 342 13.01 -8.15 -18.45
N LEU A 343 11.74 -8.37 -18.77
CA LEU A 343 10.80 -9.12 -17.95
C LEU A 343 11.32 -10.54 -17.70
N ASN A 344 11.14 -11.04 -16.47
CA ASN A 344 11.45 -12.42 -16.12
C ASN A 344 10.82 -13.42 -17.09
N GLU A 345 11.58 -14.43 -17.50
CA GLU A 345 11.19 -15.41 -18.53
C GLU A 345 9.87 -16.14 -18.22
N GLU A 346 9.63 -16.53 -16.97
CA GLU A 346 8.38 -17.19 -16.58
C GLU A 346 7.19 -16.23 -16.66
N LEU A 347 7.38 -14.95 -16.31
CA LEU A 347 6.33 -13.95 -16.47
C LEU A 347 6.05 -13.65 -17.94
N ARG A 348 7.07 -13.71 -18.82
CA ARG A 348 6.86 -13.60 -20.28
C ARG A 348 6.02 -14.75 -20.82
N LYS A 349 6.23 -15.98 -20.31
CA LYS A 349 5.38 -17.14 -20.66
C LYS A 349 3.93 -16.89 -20.24
N TRP A 350 3.70 -16.43 -19.01
CA TRP A 350 2.34 -16.09 -18.53
C TRP A 350 1.70 -14.93 -19.30
N ALA A 351 2.50 -13.99 -19.79
CA ALA A 351 2.02 -12.90 -20.64
C ALA A 351 1.79 -13.31 -22.11
N GLY A 352 2.06 -14.56 -22.49
CA GLY A 352 1.96 -15.02 -23.89
C GLY A 352 2.98 -14.36 -24.82
N MET A 353 4.09 -13.86 -24.30
CA MET A 353 5.12 -13.14 -25.07
C MET A 353 6.20 -14.07 -25.65
N VAL A 354 6.14 -15.37 -25.37
CA VAL A 354 7.08 -16.40 -25.83
C VAL A 354 6.29 -17.63 -26.26
N GLU A 355 6.64 -18.24 -27.38
CA GLU A 355 6.11 -19.56 -27.74
C GLU A 355 6.59 -20.60 -26.73
N LEU A 356 5.67 -21.37 -26.14
CA LEU A 356 6.03 -22.49 -25.29
C LEU A 356 6.68 -23.56 -26.17
N GLU A 357 7.99 -23.77 -26.04
CA GLU A 357 8.62 -24.98 -26.58
C GLU A 357 7.97 -26.17 -25.89
N GLU A 358 7.37 -27.10 -26.65
CA GLU A 358 6.89 -28.36 -26.11
C GLU A 358 8.07 -29.06 -25.45
N GLU A 359 8.11 -29.10 -24.12
CA GLU A 359 9.09 -29.92 -23.41
C GLU A 359 8.92 -31.36 -23.89
N GLU A 360 9.95 -31.87 -24.59
CA GLU A 360 10.09 -33.27 -24.93
C GLU A 360 9.98 -34.05 -23.62
N LYS A 361 8.82 -34.66 -23.38
CA LYS A 361 8.61 -35.55 -22.23
C LYS A 361 9.69 -36.63 -22.31
N ILE A 362 10.71 -36.53 -21.47
CA ILE A 362 11.67 -37.61 -21.27
C ILE A 362 10.84 -38.81 -20.81
N PRO A 363 10.77 -39.90 -21.59
CA PRO A 363 10.03 -41.07 -21.17
C PRO A 363 10.70 -41.62 -19.92
N VAL A 364 9.94 -41.70 -18.82
CA VAL A 364 10.34 -42.42 -17.61
C VAL A 364 10.27 -43.93 -17.85
#